data_AF-A0A9E0BK29-F1
#
_entry.id   AF-A0A9E0BK29-F1
#
_cell.length_a   1.000
_cell.length_b   1.000
_cell.length_c   1.000
_cell.angle_alpha   90.00
_cell.angle_beta   90.00
_cell.angle_gamma   90.00
#
_symmetry.space_group_name_H-M   'P 1'
#
loop_
_entity.id
_entity.type
_entity.pdbx_description
1 polymer ?
#
loop_
_entity_poly.entity_id
_entity_poly.type
_entity_poly.pdbx_seq_one_letter_code
_entity_poly.pdbx_strand_id
1 'polypeptide(L)' 'FTSTMFSRMVGNEVPGVTIKAGKTGYTDEAHNCLVNFAEKDGKEYVTVMAAAGNRWYVIFDGFKIYERYLP' A
#
# COMPACT_ATOMS: atom_id res chain seq x y z
N PHE A 1 -18.29 -0.48 5.44
CA PHE A 1 -17.61 -0.90 4.19
C PHE A 1 -16.14 -1.08 4.50
N THR A 2 -15.57 -2.27 4.27
CA THR A 2 -14.14 -2.55 4.51
C THR A 2 -13.46 -2.69 3.16
N SER A 3 -12.47 -1.85 2.87
CA SER A 3 -11.69 -1.98 1.63
C SER A 3 -10.98 -3.34 1.63
N THR A 4 -10.91 -4.01 0.47
CA THR A 4 -10.16 -5.26 0.31
C THR A 4 -8.68 -5.14 0.69
N MET A 5 -8.15 -3.92 0.63
CA MET A 5 -6.82 -3.55 1.12
C MET A 5 -6.74 -3.66 2.67
N PHE A 6 -7.67 -3.04 3.41
CA PHE A 6 -7.74 -3.11 4.88
C PHE A 6 -8.07 -4.51 5.43
N SER A 7 -8.47 -5.46 4.58
CA SER A 7 -8.56 -6.88 4.97
C SER A 7 -7.20 -7.49 5.33
N ARG A 8 -6.08 -6.89 4.90
CA ARG A 8 -4.71 -7.38 5.12
C ARG A 8 -3.71 -6.28 5.47
N MET A 9 -4.20 -5.06 5.62
CA MET A 9 -3.41 -3.88 5.94
C MET A 9 -4.13 -3.19 7.09
N VAL A 10 -3.78 -3.56 8.32
CA VAL A 10 -4.35 -3.09 9.58
C VAL A 10 -3.72 -1.75 10.02
N GLY A 11 -2.66 -1.31 9.34
CA GLY A 11 -2.07 0.02 9.52
C GLY A 11 -0.98 0.07 10.59
N ASN A 12 -0.49 -1.08 11.07
CA ASN A 12 0.68 -1.17 11.97
C ASN A 12 1.87 -1.93 11.35
N GLU A 13 1.74 -2.40 10.10
CA GLU A 13 2.71 -3.31 9.49
C GLU A 13 4.10 -2.71 9.36
N VAL A 14 4.18 -1.38 9.34
CA VAL A 14 5.43 -0.63 9.28
C VAL A 14 5.53 0.24 10.53
N PRO A 15 6.48 -0.02 11.45
CA PRO A 15 6.64 0.75 12.67
C PRO A 15 6.81 2.24 12.39
N GLY A 16 5.98 3.07 13.04
CA GLY A 16 6.01 4.53 12.91
C GLY A 16 5.28 5.09 11.68
N VAL A 17 4.80 4.25 10.76
CA VAL A 17 4.04 4.66 9.58
C VAL A 17 2.58 4.27 9.75
N THR A 18 1.68 5.25 9.69
CA THR A 18 0.22 5.00 9.74
C THR A 18 -0.36 5.05 8.35
N ILE A 19 -0.81 3.91 7.82
CA ILE A 19 -1.47 3.85 6.51
C ILE A 19 -2.94 4.25 6.68
N LYS A 20 -3.30 5.42 6.13
CA LYS A 20 -4.62 6.04 6.29
C LYS A 20 -5.62 5.63 5.21
N ALA A 21 -5.15 5.40 3.99
CA ALA A 21 -6.04 5.04 2.88
C ALA A 21 -5.30 4.24 1.79
N GLY A 22 -6.08 3.67 0.88
CA GLY A 22 -5.55 3.11 -0.35
C GLY A 22 -6.61 2.41 -1.18
N LYS A 23 -6.28 2.23 -2.46
CA LYS A 23 -7.17 1.67 -3.46
C LYS A 23 -6.42 0.65 -4.31
N THR A 24 -6.95 -0.56 -4.35
CA THR A 24 -6.53 -1.60 -5.30
C THR A 24 -7.25 -1.43 -6.62
N GLY A 25 -6.55 -1.79 -7.70
CA GLY A 25 -7.06 -1.85 -9.07
C GLY A 25 -6.52 -3.09 -9.77
N TYR A 26 -7.29 -3.63 -10.71
CA TYR A 26 -6.89 -4.75 -11.55
C TYR A 26 -7.51 -4.61 -12.94
N THR A 27 -6.69 -4.78 -13.98
CA THR A 27 -7.13 -5.12 -15.34
C THR A 27 -6.20 -6.20 -15.89
N ASP A 28 -6.56 -6.85 -16.99
CA ASP A 28 -5.71 -7.90 -17.58
C ASP A 28 -4.41 -7.32 -18.17
N GLU A 29 -4.46 -6.07 -18.66
CA GLU A 29 -3.31 -5.37 -19.22
C GLU A 29 -2.42 -4.71 -18.15
N ALA A 30 -3.02 -4.17 -17.09
CA ALA A 30 -2.30 -3.47 -16.01
C ALA A 30 -1.87 -4.39 -14.86
N HIS A 31 -2.39 -5.62 -14.84
CA HIS A 31 -2.32 -6.56 -13.72
C HIS A 31 -2.74 -5.90 -12.40
N ASN A 32 -2.19 -6.35 -11.26
CA ASN A 32 -2.56 -5.83 -9.95
C ASN A 32 -1.84 -4.52 -9.66
N CYS A 33 -2.61 -3.50 -9.30
CA CYS A 33 -2.13 -2.17 -8.90
C CYS A 33 -2.64 -1.81 -7.50
N LEU A 34 -1.85 -1.02 -6.78
CA LEU A 34 -2.22 -0.45 -5.49
C LEU A 34 -1.69 0.98 -5.40
N VAL A 35 -2.56 1.91 -5.02
CA VAL A 35 -2.15 3.19 -4.45
C VAL A 35 -2.47 3.18 -2.97
N ASN A 36 -1.56 3.62 -2.12
CA ASN A 36 -1.84 3.81 -0.71
C ASN A 36 -1.30 5.16 -0.23
N PHE A 37 -1.88 5.64 0.87
CA PHE A 37 -1.61 6.91 1.48
C PHE A 37 -1.30 6.68 2.95
N ALA A 38 -0.12 7.13 3.38
CA ALA A 38 0.39 6.94 4.73
C ALA A 38 0.95 8.24 5.30
N GLU A 39 1.01 8.31 6.62
CA GLU A 39 1.61 9.41 7.36
C GLU A 39 2.72 8.88 8.27
N LYS A 40 3.86 9.59 8.29
CA LYS A 40 4.97 9.36 9.21
C LYS A 40 5.47 10.72 9.69
N ASP A 41 5.56 10.92 11.01
CA ASP A 41 6.08 12.14 11.65
C ASP A 41 5.47 13.44 11.10
N GLY A 42 4.14 13.44 10.85
CA GLY A 42 3.41 14.60 10.32
C GLY A 42 3.64 14.88 8.83
N LYS A 43 4.37 14.01 8.13
CA LYS A 43 4.54 14.05 6.67
C LYS A 43 3.66 13.01 6.00
N GLU A 44 3.05 13.42 4.91
CA GLU A 44 2.14 12.62 4.11
C GLU A 44 2.88 12.00 2.92
N TYR A 45 2.64 10.71 2.67
CA TYR A 45 3.29 9.92 1.63
C TYR A 45 2.24 9.18 0.82
N VAL A 46 2.42 9.19 -0.50
CA VAL A 46 1.63 8.36 -1.43
C VAL A 46 2.59 7.40 -2.11
N THR A 47 2.27 6.11 -2.11
CA THR A 47 3.02 5.12 -2.89
C THR A 47 2.11 4.45 -3.90
N VAL A 48 2.69 4.14 -5.06
CA VAL A 48 2.00 3.53 -6.20
C VAL A 48 2.78 2.30 -6.62
N MET A 49 2.11 1.15 -6.61
CA MET A 49 2.60 -0.12 -7.11
C MET A 49 1.74 -0.53 -8.31
N ALA A 50 2.39 -0.97 -9.39
CA ALA A 50 1.75 -1.33 -10.64
C ALA A 50 2.33 -2.64 -11.20
N ALA A 51 1.56 -3.29 -12.08
CA ALA A 51 1.98 -4.46 -12.84
C ALA A 51 2.41 -5.68 -12.00
N ALA A 52 1.85 -5.86 -10.80
CA ALA A 52 2.20 -7.04 -10.01
C ALA A 52 1.45 -8.29 -10.50
N GLY A 53 2.20 -9.39 -10.68
CA GLY A 53 1.65 -10.68 -11.13
C GLY A 53 0.72 -11.36 -10.12
N ASN A 54 0.66 -10.90 -8.87
CA ASN A 54 -0.25 -11.42 -7.86
C ASN A 54 -0.94 -10.29 -7.08
N ARG A 55 -2.22 -10.49 -6.74
CA ARG A 55 -3.03 -9.54 -5.96
C ARG A 55 -2.41 -9.14 -4.62
N TRP A 56 -1.62 -10.01 -4.02
CA TRP A 56 -1.01 -9.77 -2.71
C TRP A 56 0.36 -9.11 -2.79
N TYR A 57 1.06 -9.23 -3.92
CA TYR A 57 2.40 -8.66 -4.06
C TYR A 57 2.38 -7.14 -3.95
N VAL A 58 1.39 -6.47 -4.56
CA VAL A 58 1.23 -5.03 -4.40
C VAL A 58 1.07 -4.59 -2.95
N ILE A 59 0.45 -5.40 -2.09
CA ILE A 59 0.27 -5.07 -0.67
C ILE A 59 1.60 -5.17 0.07
N PHE A 60 2.33 -6.29 -0.09
CA PHE A 60 3.62 -6.50 0.57
C PHE A 60 4.72 -5.57 0.07
N ASP A 61 4.72 -5.26 -1.23
CA ASP A 61 5.65 -4.29 -1.81
C ASP A 61 5.41 -2.90 -1.23
N GLY A 62 4.15 -2.53 -0.97
CA GLY A 62 3.81 -1.28 -0.27
C GLY A 62 4.45 -1.18 1.11
N PHE A 63 4.40 -2.25 1.90
CA PHE A 63 5.06 -2.27 3.21
C PHE A 63 6.57 -2.12 3.10
N LYS A 64 7.19 -2.84 2.17
CA LYS A 64 8.64 -2.76 1.95
C LYS A 64 9.09 -1.38 1.47
N ILE A 65 8.29 -0.72 0.62
CA ILE A 65 8.58 0.65 0.18
C ILE A 65 8.55 1.59 1.37
N TYR A 66 7.54 1.46 2.24
CA TYR A 66 7.45 2.27 3.45
C TYR A 66 8.60 2.01 4.41
N GLU A 67 8.96 0.76 4.66
CA GLU A 67 10.09 0.40 5.51
C GLU A 67 11.44 0.91 4.97
N ARG A 68 11.64 0.86 3.65
CA ARG A 68 12.93 1.14 3.03
C ARG A 68 13.15 2.62 2.69
N TYR A 69 12.10 3.35 2.34
CA TYR A 69 12.23 4.69 1.76
C TYR A 69 11.64 5.81 2.62
N LEU A 70 10.82 5.52 3.64
CA LEU A 70 10.36 6.59 4.52
C LEU A 70 11.43 6.89 5.59
N PRO A 71 11.83 8.17 5.72
CA PRO A 71 12.86 8.62 6.64
C PRO A 71 12.44 8.41 8.09
#